data_AF-A0A3M0XKY1-F1
#
_entry.id   AF-A0A3M0XKY1-F1
#
_cell.length_a   1.000
_cell.length_b   1.000
_cell.length_c   1.000
_cell.angle_alpha   90.00
_cell.angle_beta   90.00
_cell.angle_gamma   90.00
#
_symmetry.space_group_name_H-M   'P 1'
#
loop_
_entity.id
_entity.type
_entity.pdbx_description
1 polymer ?
#
loop_
_entity_poly.entity_id
_entity_poly.type
_entity_poly.pdbx_seq_one_letter_code
_entity_poly.pdbx_strand_id
1 'polypeptide(L)' 'MEKFEDIEAWQKTRELTREIYRISNQGSFARNFCLRAQVRRAAVSGIWQSRNP' A
#
# COMPACT_ATOMS: atom_id res chain seq x y z
N MET A 1 6.43 -17.43 -18.92
CA MET A 1 6.40 -16.00 -18.53
C MET A 1 5.66 -15.94 -17.21
N GLU A 2 6.36 -15.66 -16.11
CA GLU A 2 5.72 -15.24 -14.85
C GLU A 2 5.27 -13.78 -15.01
N LYS A 3 4.09 -13.47 -14.50
CA LYS A 3 3.60 -12.09 -14.42
C LYS A 3 4.15 -11.44 -13.17
N PHE A 4 4.26 -10.11 -13.14
CA PHE A 4 4.73 -9.40 -11.94
C PHE A 4 3.80 -9.62 -10.74
N GLU A 5 2.53 -9.94 -11.00
CA GLU A 5 1.55 -10.30 -9.96
C GLU A 5 1.84 -11.64 -9.29
N ASP A 6 2.67 -12.51 -9.89
CA ASP A 6 3.05 -13.81 -9.33
C ASP A 6 4.19 -13.67 -8.29
N ILE A 7 4.87 -12.51 -8.25
CA ILE A 7 5.94 -12.22 -7.30
C ILE A 7 5.35 -12.12 -5.88
N GLU A 8 5.79 -12.99 -4.97
CA GLU A 8 5.29 -13.04 -3.59
C GLU A 8 5.43 -11.68 -2.86
N ALA A 9 6.56 -10.98 -3.06
CA ALA A 9 6.78 -9.65 -2.51
C ALA A 9 5.77 -8.61 -3.00
N TRP A 10 5.34 -8.70 -4.27
CA TRP A 10 4.32 -7.82 -4.84
C TRP A 10 2.94 -8.10 -4.20
N GLN A 11 2.59 -9.38 -4.05
CA GLN A 11 1.33 -9.81 -3.42
C GLN A 11 1.24 -9.33 -1.97
N LYS A 12 2.28 -9.57 -1.16
CA LYS A 12 2.36 -9.12 0.23
C LYS A 12 2.27 -7.60 0.35
N THR A 13 2.95 -6.86 -0.52
CA THR A 13 2.90 -5.39 -0.53
C THR A 13 1.50 -4.87 -0.89
N ARG A 14 0.81 -5.52 -1.82
CA ARG A 14 -0.57 -5.18 -2.20
C ARG A 14 -1.55 -5.42 -1.07
N GLU A 15 -1.42 -6.53 -0.35
CA GLU A 15 -2.24 -6.83 0.84
C GLU A 15 -2.01 -5.81 1.95
N LEU A 16 -0.74 -5.53 2.28
CA LEU A 16 -0.39 -4.51 3.25
C LEU A 16 -0.96 -3.14 2.89
N THR A 17 -0.88 -2.75 1.61
CA THR A 17 -1.44 -1.47 1.15
C THR A 17 -2.95 -1.43 1.35
N ARG A 18 -3.67 -2.50 1.02
CA ARG A 18 -5.13 -2.58 1.25
C ARG A 18 -5.48 -2.40 2.72
N GLU A 19 -4.71 -3.05 3.60
CA GLU A 19 -4.94 -2.99 5.04
C GLU A 19 -4.68 -1.58 5.59
N ILE A 20 -3.62 -0.92 5.12
CA ILE A 20 -3.33 0.48 5.44
C ILE A 20 -4.50 1.39 5.02
N TYR A 21 -5.06 1.19 3.83
CA TYR A 21 -6.21 1.96 3.38
C TYR A 21 -7.45 1.70 4.25
N ARG A 22 -7.66 0.45 4.70
CA ARG A 22 -8.77 0.05 5.58
C ARG A 22 -8.67 0.75 6.93
N ILE A 23 -7.54 0.64 7.63
CA ILE A 23 -7.36 1.22 8.97
C ILE A 23 -7.34 2.76 8.92
N SER A 24 -6.76 3.35 7.88
CA SER A 24 -6.62 4.80 7.77
C SER A 24 -7.92 5.49 7.29
N ASN A 25 -8.96 4.72 6.95
CA ASN A 25 -10.30 5.21 6.63
C ASN A 25 -11.26 5.16 7.82
N GLN A 26 -10.80 4.74 8.99
CA GLN A 26 -11.65 4.56 10.17
C GLN A 26 -11.34 5.59 11.26
N GLY A 27 -12.36 5.91 12.06
CA GLY A 27 -12.24 6.66 13.31
C GLY A 27 -11.59 8.05 13.17
N SER A 28 -10.78 8.42 14.16
CA SER A 28 -10.03 9.68 14.20
C SER A 28 -8.95 9.76 13.11
N PHE A 29 -8.40 8.62 12.68
CA PHE A 29 -7.38 8.57 11.63
C PHE A 29 -7.96 9.04 10.28
N ALA A 30 -9.21 8.70 9.98
CA ALA A 30 -9.89 9.16 8.75
C ALA A 30 -9.91 10.69 8.61
N ARG A 31 -9.92 11.42 9.73
CA ARG A 31 -9.94 12.89 9.80
C ARG A 31 -8.55 13.52 9.78
N ASN A 32 -7.49 12.73 10.01
CA ASN A 32 -6.12 13.21 9.91
C ASN A 32 -5.60 13.07 8.47
N PHE A 33 -5.97 14.03 7.62
CA PHE A 33 -5.69 14.01 6.19
C PHE A 33 -4.19 13.92 5.87
N CYS A 34 -3.35 14.64 6.62
CA CYS A 34 -1.91 14.68 6.39
C CYS A 34 -1.26 13.32 6.71
N LEU A 35 -1.48 12.78 7.92
CA LEU A 35 -0.91 11.49 8.31
C LEU A 35 -1.44 10.35 7.43
N ARG A 36 -2.74 10.37 7.12
CA ARG A 36 -3.38 9.40 6.21
C ARG A 36 -2.71 9.41 4.83
N ALA A 37 -2.45 10.59 4.28
CA ALA A 37 -1.80 10.73 2.98
C ALA A 37 -0.32 10.30 3.00
N GLN A 38 0.41 10.57 4.09
CA GLN A 38 1.80 10.14 4.23
C GLN A 38 1.91 8.61 4.29
N VAL A 39 1.14 7.97 5.16
CA VAL A 39 1.18 6.51 5.34
C VAL A 39 0.75 5.77 4.07
N ARG A 40 -0.29 6.26 3.37
CA ARG A 40 -0.72 5.68 2.09
C ARG A 40 0.34 5.81 0.99
N ARG A 41 1.01 6.96 0.89
CA ARG A 41 2.08 7.16 -0.10
C ARG A 41 3.28 6.25 0.16
N ALA A 42 3.67 6.08 1.43
CA ALA A 42 4.71 5.14 1.82
C ALA A 42 4.34 3.67 1.52
N ALA A 43 3.06 3.29 1.70
CA ALA A 43 2.61 1.94 1.33
C ALA A 43 2.67 1.70 -0.18
N VAL A 44 2.22 2.68 -0.97
CA VAL A 44 2.16 2.59 -2.43
C VAL A 44 3.55 2.57 -3.07
N SER A 45 4.59 3.14 -2.44
CA SER A 45 5.95 3.14 -3.01
C SER A 45 6.53 1.73 -3.17
N GLY A 46 6.19 0.78 -2.30
CA GLY A 46 6.59 -0.62 -2.46
C GLY A 46 6.01 -1.27 -3.72
N ILE A 47 4.76 -0.93 -4.07
CA ILE A 47 4.13 -1.40 -5.31
C ILE A 47 4.88 -0.87 -6.53
N TRP A 48 5.32 0.38 -6.50
CA TRP A 48 6.11 0.97 -7.59
C TRP A 48 7.48 0.31 -7.73
N GLN A 49 8.16 0.03 -6.63
CA GLN A 49 9.48 -0.59 -6.66
C GLN A 49 9.44 -2.03 -7.21
N SER A 50 8.38 -2.78 -6.89
CA SER A 50 8.16 -4.12 -7.45
C SER A 50 7.70 -4.13 -8.92
N ARG A 51 7.23 -2.98 -9.46
CA ARG A 51 6.81 -2.82 -10.85
C ARG A 51 7.92 -2.33 -11.79
N ASN A 52 9.03 -1.85 -11.24
CA ASN A 52 10.16 -1.33 -12.00
C ASN A 52 11.47 -1.80 -11.33
N PRO A 53 11.83 -3.10 -11.50
CA PRO A 53 13.03 -3.69 -10.91
C PRO A 53 14.33 -3.11 -11.49
#